data_AF-A0A946F8G6-F1
#
_entry.id   AF-A0A946F8G6-F1
#
_cell.length_a   1.000
_cell.length_b   1.000
_cell.length_c   1.000
_cell.angle_alpha   90.00
_cell.angle_beta   90.00
_cell.angle_gamma   90.00
#
_symmetry.space_group_name_H-M   'P 1'
#
loop_
_entity.id
_entity.type
_entity.pdbx_description
1 polymer ?
#
loop_
_entity_poly.entity_id
_entity_poly.type
_entity_poly.pdbx_seq_one_letter_code
_entity_poly.pdbx_strand_id
1 'polypeptide(L)'
;MSGLAKFLEDEGLATTLIALVRHQAEDVQPPRALWVPFPLGRPFGVPNDAAFQTRVLKSALALLDRPSGPILDDFPDDAPADPVADDGEGWVCPVNFPKPKAASEGEQLDRVLAEIQELAPWYEVSFGLRGRTTVGASGLKTEDAARYMASFAADMMTQSPLEGVAVADALRLAAEDIKAYYFEAATAQPGSGSSQKVLAWFWFETQAAVLIRTLRDVCVTSDDPAIFDVGDFMLVDSLGDSPAPGM
;
A
#
# COMPACT_ATOMS: atom_id res chain seq x y z
N MET A 1 5.35 -1.25 18.71
CA MET A 1 6.02 -0.21 19.54
C MET A 1 5.37 -0.03 20.91
N SER A 2 4.04 -0.11 21.06
CA SER A 2 3.36 0.13 22.34
C SER A 2 3.73 -0.84 23.48
N GLY A 3 4.06 -2.10 23.19
CA GLY A 3 4.52 -3.04 24.22
C GLY A 3 5.86 -2.64 24.85
N LEU A 4 6.81 -2.15 24.03
CA LEU A 4 8.08 -1.60 24.52
C LEU A 4 7.85 -0.35 25.36
N ALA A 5 6.94 0.53 24.93
CA ALA A 5 6.58 1.73 25.69
C ALA A 5 6.09 1.38 27.10
N LYS A 6 5.19 0.38 27.24
CA LYS A 6 4.72 -0.10 28.55
C LYS A 6 5.87 -0.57 29.44
N PHE A 7 6.76 -1.41 28.90
CA PHE A 7 7.92 -1.90 29.64
C PHE A 7 8.84 -0.76 30.12
N LEU A 8 9.09 0.25 29.29
CA LEU A 8 9.92 1.39 29.66
C LEU A 8 9.29 2.24 30.77
N GLU A 9 7.97 2.41 30.76
CA GLU A 9 7.23 3.14 31.80
C GLU A 9 7.25 2.41 33.15
N ASP A 10 7.16 1.08 33.14
CA ASP A 10 7.27 0.26 34.35
C ASP A 10 8.65 0.46 35.02
N GLU A 11 9.69 0.75 34.23
CA GLU A 11 11.04 1.10 34.69
C GLU A 11 11.22 2.61 34.97
N GLY A 12 10.14 3.40 34.95
CA GLY A 12 10.15 4.83 35.26
C GLY A 12 10.60 5.74 34.12
N LEU A 13 10.67 5.25 32.88
CA LEU A 13 10.97 6.04 31.69
C LEU A 13 9.69 6.44 30.97
N ALA A 14 9.35 7.73 31.03
CA ALA A 14 8.19 8.26 30.32
C ALA A 14 8.34 8.14 28.79
N THR A 15 7.28 7.72 28.12
CA THR A 15 7.19 7.45 26.69
C THR A 15 5.95 8.08 26.08
N THR A 16 6.02 8.38 24.79
CA THR A 16 4.90 8.82 23.96
C THR A 16 5.08 8.25 22.56
N LEU A 17 3.98 8.07 21.82
CA LEU A 17 4.03 7.62 20.43
C LEU A 17 3.01 8.36 19.56
N ILE A 18 3.25 8.36 18.25
CA ILE A 18 2.28 8.83 17.27
C ILE A 18 1.57 7.62 16.69
N ALA A 19 0.23 7.63 16.75
CA ALA A 19 -0.62 6.58 16.21
C ALA A 19 -1.28 7.04 14.91
N LEU A 20 -1.09 6.25 13.84
CA LEU A 20 -1.71 6.50 12.53
C LEU A 20 -3.04 5.74 12.36
N VAL A 21 -3.25 4.67 13.13
CA VAL A 21 -4.48 3.86 13.09
C VAL A 21 -5.16 3.93 14.45
N ARG A 22 -6.30 4.61 14.51
CA ARG A 22 -7.02 4.89 15.77
C ARG A 22 -7.43 3.61 16.50
N HIS A 23 -8.10 2.71 15.79
CA HIS A 23 -8.57 1.43 16.33
C HIS A 23 -7.44 0.61 16.98
N GLN A 24 -6.28 0.53 16.31
CA GLN A 24 -5.13 -0.19 16.86
C GLN A 24 -4.60 0.47 18.15
N ALA A 25 -4.60 1.80 18.24
CA ALA A 25 -4.19 2.50 19.46
C ALA A 25 -5.19 2.29 20.60
N GLU A 26 -6.49 2.28 20.30
CA GLU A 26 -7.55 1.99 21.26
C GLU A 26 -7.44 0.57 21.82
N ASP A 27 -7.22 -0.43 20.96
CA ASP A 27 -7.07 -1.83 21.39
C ASP A 27 -5.81 -2.06 22.21
N VAL A 28 -4.69 -1.51 21.74
CA VAL A 28 -3.38 -1.77 22.34
C VAL A 28 -3.17 -0.95 23.63
N GLN A 29 -3.90 0.16 23.79
CA GLN A 29 -3.83 1.06 24.94
C GLN A 29 -2.38 1.41 25.32
N PRO A 30 -1.65 2.16 24.47
CA PRO A 30 -0.31 2.62 24.81
C PRO A 30 -0.36 3.57 26.03
N PRO A 31 0.75 3.73 26.77
CA PRO A 31 0.80 4.64 27.92
C PRO A 31 0.34 6.05 27.55
N ARG A 32 0.89 6.61 26.47
CA ARG A 32 0.53 7.91 25.92
C ARG A 32 0.68 7.85 24.40
N ALA A 33 -0.35 8.27 23.68
CA ALA A 33 -0.34 8.34 22.23
C ALA A 33 -1.04 9.60 21.73
N LEU A 34 -0.45 10.20 20.71
CA LEU A 34 -1.10 11.20 19.87
C LEU A 34 -1.62 10.50 18.62
N TRP A 35 -2.93 10.44 18.45
CA TRP A 35 -3.50 10.03 17.17
C TRP A 35 -3.41 11.17 16.17
N VAL A 36 -3.04 10.84 14.93
CA VAL A 36 -2.97 11.80 13.82
C VAL A 36 -3.78 11.29 12.61
N PRO A 37 -4.60 12.12 11.95
CA PRO A 37 -5.37 11.75 10.77
C PRO A 37 -4.52 11.77 9.49
N PHE A 38 -3.29 11.27 9.52
CA PHE A 38 -2.34 11.38 8.41
C PHE A 38 -2.24 10.08 7.61
N PRO A 39 -1.78 10.12 6.34
CA PRO A 39 -1.51 8.92 5.57
C PRO A 39 -0.53 7.98 6.28
N LEU A 40 -0.75 6.66 6.14
CA LEU A 40 0.17 5.65 6.67
C LEU A 40 1.61 5.91 6.19
N GLY A 41 2.56 5.72 7.09
CA GLY A 41 3.97 6.02 6.83
C GLY A 41 4.35 7.51 6.92
N ARG A 42 3.39 8.42 7.15
CA ARG A 42 3.63 9.87 7.32
C ARG A 42 3.20 10.39 8.70
N PRO A 43 3.76 9.88 9.82
CA PRO A 43 3.33 10.28 11.17
C PRO A 43 3.53 11.76 11.50
N PHE A 44 4.33 12.49 10.72
CA PHE A 44 4.55 13.93 10.88
C PHE A 44 3.91 14.78 9.77
N GLY A 45 3.08 14.19 8.90
CA GLY A 45 2.44 14.90 7.79
C GLY A 45 3.32 15.01 6.53
N VAL A 46 3.22 16.14 5.83
CA VAL A 46 3.88 16.37 4.53
C VAL A 46 5.41 16.51 4.71
N PRO A 47 6.23 15.95 3.79
CA PRO A 47 7.67 16.18 3.76
C PRO A 47 8.03 17.67 3.66
N ASN A 48 9.17 18.06 4.24
CA ASN A 48 9.73 19.42 4.17
C ASN A 48 8.87 20.57 4.76
N ASP A 49 7.72 20.30 5.37
CA ASP A 49 6.98 21.30 6.17
C ASP A 49 7.45 21.29 7.62
N ALA A 50 8.61 21.90 7.87
CA ALA A 50 9.22 21.91 9.21
C ALA A 50 8.29 22.56 10.27
N ALA A 51 7.47 23.54 9.89
CA ALA A 51 6.56 24.20 10.81
C ALA A 51 5.45 23.25 11.26
N PHE A 52 4.80 22.56 10.33
CA PHE A 52 3.78 21.57 10.64
C PHE A 52 4.35 20.37 11.42
N GLN A 53 5.47 19.81 10.97
CA GLN A 53 6.13 18.68 11.63
C GLN A 53 6.54 19.03 13.08
N THR A 54 7.02 20.26 13.31
CA THR A 54 7.35 20.75 14.66
C THR A 54 6.11 20.83 15.55
N ARG A 55 4.95 21.21 15.01
CA ARG A 55 3.70 21.22 15.78
C ARG A 55 3.29 19.81 16.21
N VAL A 56 3.33 18.85 15.29
CA VAL A 56 3.04 17.43 15.60
C VAL A 56 3.99 16.91 16.68
N LEU A 57 5.29 17.18 16.55
CA LEU A 57 6.29 16.80 17.56
C LEU A 57 5.96 17.37 18.93
N LYS A 58 5.68 18.67 19.01
CA LYS A 58 5.36 19.34 20.27
C LYS A 58 4.08 18.80 20.91
N SER A 59 3.04 18.52 20.12
CA SER A 59 1.82 17.90 20.62
C SER A 59 2.09 16.50 21.19
N ALA A 60 2.89 15.68 20.52
CA ALA A 60 3.23 14.35 21.01
C ALA A 60 4.06 14.39 22.30
N LEU A 61 5.04 15.31 22.36
CA LEU A 61 5.90 15.50 23.54
C LEU A 61 5.14 16.09 24.73
N ALA A 62 4.14 16.96 24.50
CA ALA A 62 3.30 17.51 25.57
C ALA A 62 2.53 16.43 26.34
N LEU A 63 2.32 15.24 25.74
CA LEU A 63 1.73 14.12 26.46
C LEU A 63 2.60 13.62 27.61
N LEU A 64 3.92 13.82 27.57
CA LEU A 64 4.83 13.38 28.63
C LEU A 64 4.57 14.10 29.97
N ASP A 65 3.93 15.27 29.95
CA ASP A 65 3.51 16.00 31.16
C ASP A 65 2.32 15.32 31.87
N ARG A 66 1.67 14.35 31.21
CA ARG A 66 0.53 13.63 31.77
C ARG A 66 1.05 12.56 32.74
N PRO A 67 0.55 12.49 33.99
CA PRO A 67 1.15 11.67 35.03
C PRO A 67 0.95 10.17 34.84
N SER A 68 -0.14 9.75 34.18
CA SER A 68 -0.48 8.35 33.99
C SER A 68 -1.34 8.13 32.75
N GLY A 69 -1.17 6.98 32.11
CA GLY A 69 -1.95 6.49 30.97
C GLY A 69 -3.04 5.48 31.34
N PRO A 70 -3.71 4.87 30.34
CA PRO A 70 -3.53 5.11 28.90
C PRO A 70 -4.16 6.43 28.46
N ILE A 71 -3.47 7.15 27.59
CA ILE A 71 -3.95 8.40 26.98
C ILE A 71 -3.87 8.27 25.46
N LEU A 72 -4.97 8.64 24.81
CA LEU A 72 -5.05 8.82 23.37
C LEU A 72 -5.65 10.20 23.12
N ASP A 73 -4.80 11.17 22.76
CA ASP A 73 -5.23 12.52 22.40
C ASP A 73 -5.21 12.68 20.88
N ASP A 74 -6.12 13.49 20.34
CA ASP A 74 -6.22 13.74 18.91
C ASP A 74 -5.40 14.97 18.50
N PHE A 75 -4.63 14.86 17.42
CA PHE A 75 -4.06 16.03 16.77
C PHE A 75 -5.17 16.78 16.00
N PRO A 76 -5.29 18.11 16.15
CA PRO A 76 -6.50 18.83 15.76
C PRO A 76 -6.63 19.11 14.25
N ASP A 77 -5.53 19.00 13.49
CA ASP A 77 -5.50 19.37 12.08
C ASP A 77 -5.19 18.16 11.19
N ASP A 78 -5.73 18.18 9.98
CA ASP A 78 -5.29 17.27 8.92
C ASP A 78 -3.87 17.62 8.43
N ALA A 79 -3.20 16.64 7.80
CA ALA A 79 -1.96 16.93 7.09
C ALA A 79 -2.26 17.92 5.94
N PRO A 80 -1.43 18.94 5.72
CA PRO A 80 -1.56 19.83 4.57
C PRO A 80 -1.56 19.05 3.24
N ALA A 81 -2.09 19.66 2.19
CA ALA A 81 -1.90 19.12 0.85
C ALA A 81 -0.40 19.13 0.51
N ASP A 82 0.07 18.07 -0.16
CA ASP A 82 1.45 17.97 -0.60
C ASP A 82 1.61 18.89 -1.82
N PRO A 83 2.37 20.01 -1.73
CA PRO A 83 2.43 21.01 -2.79
C PRO A 83 3.10 20.48 -4.07
N VAL A 84 3.80 19.34 -4.00
CA VAL A 84 4.36 18.65 -5.18
C VAL A 84 3.31 17.80 -5.89
N ALA A 85 2.25 17.41 -5.19
CA ALA A 85 1.16 16.57 -5.71
C ALA A 85 -0.13 17.34 -6.04
N ASP A 86 -0.14 18.64 -5.70
CA ASP A 86 -1.26 19.57 -5.86
C ASP A 86 -0.79 20.82 -6.62
N ASP A 87 -0.21 20.61 -7.81
CA ASP A 87 0.17 21.66 -8.75
C ASP A 87 -1.05 22.28 -9.48
N GLY A 88 -2.29 22.01 -9.04
CA GLY A 88 -3.51 22.56 -9.61
C GLY A 88 -3.85 22.03 -11.01
N GLU A 89 -2.90 21.41 -11.70
CA GLU A 89 -3.10 20.60 -12.89
C GLU A 89 -3.47 19.20 -12.43
N GLY A 90 -4.77 18.97 -12.21
CA GLY A 90 -5.27 17.69 -11.71
C GLY A 90 -4.59 16.52 -12.42
N TRP A 91 -3.88 15.69 -11.64
CA TRP A 91 -3.11 14.55 -12.15
C TRP A 91 -3.87 13.82 -13.26
N VAL A 92 -3.39 14.00 -14.49
CA VAL A 92 -3.79 13.20 -15.64
C VAL A 92 -2.68 12.19 -15.78
N CYS A 93 -2.93 10.92 -15.45
CA CYS A 93 -2.01 9.87 -15.87
C CYS A 93 -1.96 9.90 -17.41
N PRO A 94 -0.85 10.27 -18.07
CA PRO A 94 -0.75 10.30 -19.53
C PRO A 94 -1.02 8.93 -20.16
N VAL A 95 -0.92 7.85 -19.39
CA VAL A 95 -1.35 6.51 -19.78
C VAL A 95 -2.82 6.36 -19.40
N ASN A 96 -3.70 6.62 -20.37
CA ASN A 96 -5.15 6.51 -20.20
C ASN A 96 -5.59 5.09 -20.56
N PHE A 97 -5.68 4.22 -19.57
CA PHE A 97 -6.23 2.89 -19.78
C PHE A 97 -7.74 2.98 -20.03
N PRO A 98 -8.28 2.22 -21.00
CA PRO A 98 -9.71 2.05 -21.07
C PRO A 98 -10.19 1.44 -19.76
N LYS A 99 -11.17 2.10 -19.10
CA LYS A 99 -11.72 1.62 -17.82
C LYS A 99 -11.95 0.11 -17.84
N PRO A 100 -11.54 -0.61 -16.79
CA PRO A 100 -11.58 -2.06 -16.82
C PRO A 100 -13.01 -2.56 -17.02
N LYS A 101 -13.21 -3.35 -18.08
CA LYS A 101 -14.46 -4.07 -18.34
C LYS A 101 -14.26 -5.55 -18.03
N ALA A 102 -15.31 -6.22 -17.59
CA ALA A 102 -15.33 -7.68 -17.49
C ALA A 102 -14.82 -8.30 -18.80
N ALA A 103 -13.93 -9.27 -18.68
CA ALA A 103 -13.25 -9.94 -19.78
C ALA A 103 -13.14 -11.42 -19.44
N SER A 104 -13.03 -12.26 -20.47
CA SER A 104 -12.61 -13.65 -20.25
C SER A 104 -11.17 -13.72 -19.72
N GLU A 105 -10.76 -14.85 -19.14
CA GLU A 105 -9.41 -15.04 -18.55
C GLU A 105 -8.29 -14.69 -19.53
N GLY A 106 -8.37 -15.17 -20.78
CA GLY A 106 -7.39 -14.88 -21.82
C GLY A 106 -7.35 -13.40 -22.21
N GLU A 107 -8.52 -12.77 -22.34
CA GLU A 107 -8.62 -11.33 -22.61
C GLU A 107 -8.14 -10.47 -21.43
N GLN A 108 -8.25 -10.95 -20.19
CA GLN A 108 -7.76 -10.25 -19.01
C GLN A 108 -6.23 -10.21 -19.01
N LEU A 109 -5.57 -11.34 -19.23
CA LEU A 109 -4.10 -11.41 -19.32
C LEU A 109 -3.57 -10.51 -20.43
N ASP A 110 -4.16 -10.56 -21.63
CA ASP A 110 -3.71 -9.73 -22.77
C ASP A 110 -3.78 -8.24 -22.46
N ARG A 111 -4.83 -7.79 -21.74
CA ARG A 111 -4.95 -6.40 -21.32
C ARG A 111 -3.91 -6.02 -20.26
N VAL A 112 -3.65 -6.88 -19.28
CA VAL A 112 -2.59 -6.64 -18.27
C VAL A 112 -1.22 -6.53 -18.94
N LEU A 113 -0.93 -7.38 -19.93
CA LEU A 113 0.31 -7.31 -20.69
C LEU A 113 0.42 -6.03 -21.53
N ALA A 114 -0.69 -5.57 -22.10
CA ALA A 114 -0.72 -4.28 -22.79
C ALA A 114 -0.46 -3.11 -21.83
N GLU A 115 -1.06 -3.12 -20.63
CA GLU A 115 -0.80 -2.11 -19.60
C GLU A 115 0.67 -2.09 -19.16
N ILE A 116 1.28 -3.26 -18.95
CA ILE A 116 2.71 -3.39 -18.65
C ILE A 116 3.55 -2.75 -19.76
N GLN A 117 3.23 -3.05 -21.02
CA GLN A 117 3.97 -2.50 -22.17
C GLN A 117 3.82 -0.98 -22.29
N GLU A 118 2.63 -0.43 -22.06
CA GLU A 118 2.39 1.02 -22.08
C GLU A 118 3.12 1.75 -20.95
N LEU A 119 3.32 1.10 -19.79
CA LEU A 119 4.04 1.66 -18.64
C LEU A 119 5.56 1.52 -18.74
N ALA A 120 6.09 0.68 -19.64
CA ALA A 120 7.52 0.40 -19.73
C ALA A 120 8.41 1.65 -19.86
N PRO A 121 8.11 2.65 -20.71
CA PRO A 121 8.93 3.86 -20.80
C PRO A 121 8.99 4.64 -19.47
N TRP A 122 7.89 4.65 -18.71
CA TRP A 122 7.83 5.34 -17.43
C TRP A 122 8.55 4.58 -16.32
N TYR A 123 8.48 3.25 -16.35
CA TYR A 123 9.28 2.41 -15.46
C TYR A 123 10.79 2.64 -15.70
N GLU A 124 11.23 2.72 -16.96
CA GLU A 124 12.63 3.05 -17.30
C GLU A 124 13.05 4.43 -16.78
N VAL A 125 12.18 5.44 -16.91
CA VAL A 125 12.41 6.78 -16.34
C VAL A 125 12.52 6.70 -14.82
N SER A 126 11.64 5.95 -14.15
CA SER A 126 11.67 5.75 -12.69
C SER A 126 13.01 5.18 -12.23
N PHE A 127 13.47 4.13 -12.91
CA PHE A 127 14.75 3.50 -12.64
C PHE A 127 15.92 4.46 -12.89
N GLY A 128 15.89 5.22 -13.98
CA GLY A 128 16.91 6.22 -14.31
C GLY A 128 17.01 7.34 -13.27
N LEU A 129 15.88 7.81 -12.73
CA LEU A 129 15.83 8.86 -11.71
C LEU A 129 16.30 8.38 -10.34
N ARG A 130 15.95 7.14 -9.96
CA ARG A 130 16.20 6.60 -8.61
C ARG A 130 17.51 5.83 -8.50
N GLY A 131 18.03 5.30 -9.60
CA GLY A 131 19.19 4.39 -9.64
C GLY A 131 18.95 3.04 -8.96
N ARG A 132 17.71 2.73 -8.60
CA ARG A 132 17.27 1.49 -7.94
C ARG A 132 15.81 1.21 -8.26
N THR A 133 15.40 -0.05 -8.14
CA THR A 133 14.01 -0.50 -8.24
C THR A 133 13.64 -1.38 -7.04
N THR A 134 12.34 -1.41 -6.74
CA THR A 134 11.69 -2.32 -5.79
C THR A 134 11.00 -3.50 -6.48
N VAL A 135 10.97 -3.51 -7.82
CA VAL A 135 10.53 -4.66 -8.62
C VAL A 135 11.60 -5.75 -8.60
N GLY A 136 11.18 -7.01 -8.58
CA GLY A 136 12.03 -8.19 -8.69
C GLY A 136 12.11 -9.02 -7.41
N ALA A 137 11.18 -8.84 -6.47
CA ALA A 137 11.06 -9.66 -5.27
C ALA A 137 10.83 -11.14 -5.60
N SER A 138 10.10 -11.45 -6.68
CA SER A 138 9.93 -12.82 -7.18
C SER A 138 11.13 -13.30 -8.02
N GLY A 139 11.92 -12.38 -8.58
CA GLY A 139 12.95 -12.68 -9.58
C GLY A 139 12.40 -12.97 -10.98
N LEU A 140 11.07 -12.94 -11.18
CA LEU A 140 10.44 -13.03 -12.50
C LEU A 140 10.53 -11.70 -13.24
N LYS A 141 10.42 -11.76 -14.57
CA LYS A 141 10.06 -10.56 -15.34
C LYS A 141 8.62 -10.18 -15.04
N THR A 142 8.28 -8.90 -15.15
CA THR A 142 6.94 -8.38 -14.87
C THR A 142 5.86 -9.10 -15.69
N GLU A 143 6.13 -9.41 -16.95
CA GLU A 143 5.21 -10.16 -17.81
C GLU A 143 5.05 -11.61 -17.38
N ASP A 144 6.13 -12.24 -16.90
CA ASP A 144 6.11 -13.63 -16.43
C ASP A 144 5.37 -13.74 -15.09
N ALA A 145 5.51 -12.73 -14.22
CA ALA A 145 4.72 -12.60 -12.99
C ALA A 145 3.21 -12.48 -13.30
N ALA A 146 2.83 -11.62 -14.26
CA ALA A 146 1.45 -11.48 -14.71
C ALA A 146 0.88 -12.78 -15.31
N ARG A 147 1.68 -13.48 -16.13
CA ARG A 147 1.30 -14.78 -16.71
C ARG A 147 1.09 -15.84 -15.65
N TYR A 148 1.99 -15.91 -14.66
CA TYR A 148 1.86 -16.85 -13.56
C TYR A 148 0.59 -16.56 -12.73
N MET A 149 0.36 -15.30 -12.37
CA MET A 149 -0.85 -14.84 -11.68
C MET A 149 -2.13 -15.22 -12.43
N ALA A 150 -2.18 -14.96 -13.75
CA ALA A 150 -3.34 -15.33 -14.57
C ALA A 150 -3.53 -16.86 -14.68
N SER A 151 -2.42 -17.61 -14.81
CA SER A 151 -2.48 -19.08 -14.89
C SER A 151 -3.01 -19.68 -13.59
N PHE A 152 -2.56 -19.17 -12.44
CA PHE A 152 -3.06 -19.62 -11.14
C PHE A 152 -4.54 -19.24 -10.91
N ALA A 153 -4.96 -18.05 -11.35
CA ALA A 153 -6.36 -17.65 -11.26
C ALA A 153 -7.30 -18.57 -12.08
N ALA A 154 -6.81 -19.12 -13.20
CA ALA A 154 -7.54 -20.08 -14.03
C ALA A 154 -7.47 -21.53 -13.49
N ASP A 155 -6.32 -21.91 -12.90
CA ASP A 155 -6.09 -23.24 -12.33
C ASP A 155 -5.23 -23.15 -11.07
N MET A 156 -5.87 -23.35 -9.90
CA MET A 156 -5.21 -23.35 -8.59
C MET A 156 -4.19 -24.49 -8.42
N MET A 157 -4.13 -25.46 -9.33
CA MET A 157 -3.09 -26.50 -9.35
C MET A 157 -1.78 -26.02 -10.00
N THR A 158 -1.76 -24.81 -10.56
CA THR A 158 -0.57 -24.19 -11.15
C THR A 158 0.58 -24.18 -10.14
N GLN A 159 1.70 -24.78 -10.53
CA GLN A 159 2.88 -24.88 -9.68
C GLN A 159 3.69 -23.57 -9.69
N SER A 160 4.46 -23.37 -8.62
CA SER A 160 5.38 -22.25 -8.50
C SER A 160 6.39 -22.26 -9.65
N PRO A 161 6.61 -21.12 -10.35
CA PRO A 161 7.66 -20.99 -11.36
C PRO A 161 9.04 -20.77 -10.71
N LEU A 162 9.09 -20.61 -9.39
CA LEU A 162 10.29 -20.32 -8.62
C LEU A 162 10.82 -21.58 -7.93
N GLU A 163 12.08 -21.91 -8.21
CA GLU A 163 12.72 -23.12 -7.67
C GLU A 163 12.78 -23.07 -6.12
N GLY A 164 12.20 -24.09 -5.48
CA GLY A 164 12.22 -24.23 -4.02
C GLY A 164 11.31 -23.25 -3.26
N VAL A 165 10.50 -22.45 -3.95
CA VAL A 165 9.56 -21.49 -3.34
C VAL A 165 8.14 -22.06 -3.41
N ALA A 166 7.42 -22.00 -2.29
CA ALA A 166 6.03 -22.44 -2.21
C ALA A 166 5.12 -21.59 -3.11
N VAL A 167 4.02 -22.19 -3.60
CA VAL A 167 3.04 -21.53 -4.49
C VAL A 167 2.51 -20.23 -3.88
N ALA A 168 2.13 -20.26 -2.60
CA ALA A 168 1.64 -19.10 -1.86
C ALA A 168 2.65 -17.94 -1.85
N ASP A 169 3.91 -18.23 -1.54
CA ASP A 169 4.98 -17.22 -1.55
C ASP A 169 5.24 -16.69 -2.95
N ALA A 170 5.27 -17.56 -3.97
CA ALA A 170 5.45 -17.14 -5.35
C ALA A 170 4.32 -16.22 -5.83
N LEU A 171 3.06 -16.49 -5.44
CA LEU A 171 1.92 -15.63 -5.77
C LEU A 171 2.03 -14.26 -5.11
N ARG A 172 2.33 -14.24 -3.81
CA ARG A 172 2.54 -13.00 -3.06
C ARG A 172 3.66 -12.17 -3.68
N LEU A 173 4.81 -12.78 -3.97
CA LEU A 173 5.97 -12.09 -4.55
C LEU A 173 5.68 -11.57 -5.97
N ALA A 174 4.99 -12.35 -6.80
CA ALA A 174 4.57 -11.92 -8.13
C ALA A 174 3.61 -10.72 -8.06
N ALA A 175 2.64 -10.74 -7.14
CA ALA A 175 1.72 -9.62 -6.93
C ALA A 175 2.44 -8.36 -6.42
N GLU A 176 3.44 -8.49 -5.53
CA GLU A 176 4.28 -7.37 -5.11
C GLU A 176 5.07 -6.76 -6.28
N ASP A 177 5.62 -7.58 -7.18
CA ASP A 177 6.34 -7.10 -8.36
C ASP A 177 5.43 -6.32 -9.31
N ILE A 178 4.20 -6.80 -9.54
CA ILE A 178 3.21 -6.08 -10.33
C ILE A 178 2.85 -4.74 -9.68
N LYS A 179 2.54 -4.72 -8.37
CA LYS A 179 2.24 -3.47 -7.65
C LYS A 179 3.41 -2.49 -7.73
N ALA A 180 4.63 -2.96 -7.44
CA ALA A 180 5.84 -2.14 -7.50
C ALA A 180 6.06 -1.55 -8.90
N TYR A 181 5.90 -2.35 -9.96
CA TYR A 181 6.09 -1.88 -11.34
C TYR A 181 5.15 -0.73 -11.69
N TYR A 182 3.86 -0.88 -11.37
CA TYR A 182 2.85 0.15 -11.65
C TYR A 182 3.08 1.41 -10.82
N PHE A 183 3.39 1.28 -9.53
CA PHE A 183 3.65 2.44 -8.67
C PHE A 183 4.94 3.16 -9.04
N GLU A 184 6.01 2.44 -9.40
CA GLU A 184 7.25 3.05 -9.87
C GLU A 184 7.06 3.81 -11.18
N ALA A 185 6.33 3.25 -12.13
CA ALA A 185 6.00 3.91 -13.39
C ALA A 185 5.12 5.15 -13.17
N ALA A 186 4.04 5.03 -12.41
CA ALA A 186 3.10 6.13 -12.15
C ALA A 186 3.76 7.31 -11.43
N THR A 187 4.64 7.03 -10.46
CA THR A 187 5.32 8.08 -9.67
C THR A 187 6.51 8.72 -10.37
N ALA A 188 6.94 8.20 -11.52
CA ALA A 188 7.96 8.83 -12.37
C ALA A 188 7.37 9.82 -13.38
N GLN A 189 6.04 9.83 -13.55
CA GLN A 189 5.36 10.72 -14.48
C GLN A 189 5.34 12.17 -13.97
N PRO A 190 5.47 13.18 -14.86
CA PRO A 190 5.24 14.57 -14.52
C PRO A 190 3.85 14.79 -13.89
N GLY A 191 3.75 15.68 -12.92
CA GLY A 191 2.51 15.92 -12.17
C GLY A 191 2.11 14.73 -11.29
N SER A 192 3.08 13.93 -10.81
CA SER A 192 2.85 12.73 -10.00
C SER A 192 1.83 13.02 -8.90
N GLY A 193 0.63 12.46 -9.05
CA GLY A 193 -0.47 12.69 -8.13
C GLY A 193 -0.11 12.27 -6.71
N SER A 194 -0.91 12.72 -5.74
CA SER A 194 -0.72 12.32 -4.34
C SER A 194 -0.74 10.80 -4.23
N SER A 195 -0.10 10.25 -3.19
CA SER A 195 -0.11 8.80 -2.93
C SER A 195 -1.51 8.18 -3.01
N GLN A 196 -2.52 8.91 -2.53
CA GLN A 196 -3.93 8.51 -2.63
C GLN A 196 -4.44 8.45 -4.07
N LYS A 197 -4.11 9.42 -4.92
CA LYS A 197 -4.49 9.43 -6.34
C LYS A 197 -3.86 8.25 -7.09
N VAL A 198 -2.55 8.01 -6.87
CA VAL A 198 -1.85 6.87 -7.48
C VAL A 198 -2.45 5.54 -7.05
N LEU A 199 -2.77 5.38 -5.75
CA LEU A 199 -3.46 4.19 -5.25
C LEU A 199 -4.85 4.03 -5.87
N ALA A 200 -5.63 5.11 -5.94
CA ALA A 200 -6.97 5.08 -6.54
C ALA A 200 -6.92 4.66 -8.02
N TRP A 201 -6.01 5.24 -8.80
CA TRP A 201 -5.81 4.83 -10.20
C TRP A 201 -5.42 3.37 -10.31
N PHE A 202 -4.43 2.91 -9.54
CA PHE A 202 -4.02 1.51 -9.61
C PHE A 202 -5.22 0.60 -9.36
N TRP A 203 -5.91 0.79 -8.23
CA TRP A 203 -6.99 -0.11 -7.82
C TRP A 203 -8.26 0.01 -8.68
N PHE A 204 -8.60 1.19 -9.20
CA PHE A 204 -9.88 1.41 -9.88
C PHE A 204 -9.79 1.52 -11.40
N GLU A 205 -8.59 1.75 -11.95
CA GLU A 205 -8.41 2.03 -13.39
C GLU A 205 -7.54 1.01 -14.13
N THR A 206 -6.87 0.08 -13.44
CA THR A 206 -6.00 -0.93 -14.08
C THR A 206 -6.62 -2.32 -14.11
N GLN A 207 -6.30 -3.10 -15.15
CA GLN A 207 -6.59 -4.52 -15.26
C GLN A 207 -5.69 -5.34 -14.35
N ALA A 208 -4.46 -4.89 -14.06
CA ALA A 208 -3.61 -5.53 -13.06
C ALA A 208 -4.30 -5.62 -11.69
N ALA A 209 -4.95 -4.56 -11.23
CA ALA A 209 -5.72 -4.60 -10.00
C ALA A 209 -6.96 -5.50 -10.08
N VAL A 210 -7.58 -5.62 -11.25
CA VAL A 210 -8.66 -6.61 -11.46
C VAL A 210 -8.11 -8.02 -11.34
N LEU A 211 -6.95 -8.33 -11.93
CA LEU A 211 -6.31 -9.65 -11.81
C LEU A 211 -5.96 -9.98 -10.35
N ILE A 212 -5.44 -9.02 -9.58
CA ILE A 212 -5.16 -9.21 -8.15
C ILE A 212 -6.46 -9.49 -7.37
N ARG A 213 -7.57 -8.82 -7.69
CA ARG A 213 -8.88 -9.12 -7.09
C ARG A 213 -9.40 -10.50 -7.47
N THR A 214 -9.30 -10.88 -8.75
CA THR A 214 -9.65 -12.23 -9.21
C THR A 214 -8.85 -13.28 -8.45
N LEU A 215 -7.54 -13.07 -8.29
CA LEU A 215 -6.68 -13.94 -7.50
C LEU A 215 -7.12 -14.04 -6.04
N ARG A 216 -7.45 -12.91 -5.41
CA ARG A 216 -8.01 -12.91 -4.05
C ARG A 216 -9.24 -13.78 -3.97
N ASP A 217 -10.21 -13.58 -4.87
CA ASP A 217 -11.49 -14.30 -4.86
C ASP A 217 -11.29 -15.81 -5.05
N VAL A 218 -10.30 -16.23 -5.83
CA VAL A 218 -9.93 -17.64 -6.00
C VAL A 218 -9.19 -18.18 -4.76
N CYS A 219 -8.20 -17.45 -4.25
CA CYS A 219 -7.36 -17.89 -3.13
C CYS A 219 -8.15 -18.13 -1.84
N VAL A 220 -9.13 -17.28 -1.52
CA VAL A 220 -9.98 -17.45 -0.32
C VAL A 220 -10.92 -18.65 -0.37
N THR A 221 -11.01 -19.34 -1.53
CA THR A 221 -11.75 -20.60 -1.67
C THR A 221 -10.87 -21.85 -1.47
N SER A 222 -9.57 -21.66 -1.30
CA SER A 222 -8.61 -22.75 -1.12
C SER A 222 -8.75 -23.43 0.24
N ASP A 223 -8.67 -24.77 0.25
CA ASP A 223 -8.50 -25.55 1.48
C ASP A 223 -7.05 -25.54 2.00
N ASP A 224 -6.07 -25.12 1.19
CA ASP A 224 -4.70 -24.90 1.62
C ASP A 224 -4.61 -23.58 2.41
N PRO A 225 -4.25 -23.63 3.72
CA PRO A 225 -4.19 -22.43 4.55
C PRO A 225 -3.23 -21.36 4.04
N ALA A 226 -2.10 -21.75 3.45
CA ALA A 226 -1.12 -20.79 2.95
C ALA A 226 -1.64 -20.04 1.72
N ILE A 227 -2.41 -20.71 0.86
CA ILE A 227 -3.08 -20.07 -0.29
C ILE A 227 -4.25 -19.22 0.17
N PHE A 228 -5.02 -19.70 1.16
CA PHE A 228 -6.11 -18.92 1.76
C PHE A 228 -5.60 -17.58 2.31
N ASP A 229 -4.54 -17.61 3.13
CA ASP A 229 -3.94 -16.42 3.74
C ASP A 229 -3.47 -15.40 2.70
N VAL A 230 -2.97 -15.87 1.54
CA VAL A 230 -2.59 -15.00 0.42
C VAL A 230 -3.79 -14.16 -0.04
N GLY A 231 -4.93 -14.80 -0.26
CA GLY A 231 -6.17 -14.12 -0.67
C GLY A 231 -6.78 -13.25 0.42
N ASP A 232 -6.75 -13.73 1.67
CA ASP A 232 -7.43 -13.10 2.78
C ASP A 232 -6.85 -11.70 3.10
N PHE A 233 -5.52 -11.61 3.26
CA PHE A 233 -4.87 -10.37 3.71
C PHE A 233 -3.56 -9.99 3.01
N MET A 234 -2.96 -10.83 2.17
CA MET A 234 -1.64 -10.51 1.58
C MET A 234 -1.71 -9.83 0.20
N LEU A 235 -2.74 -10.12 -0.61
CA LEU A 235 -2.88 -9.56 -1.96
C LEU A 235 -3.46 -8.14 -1.96
N VAL A 236 -4.52 -7.96 -1.17
CA VAL A 236 -5.25 -6.69 -1.01
C VAL A 236 -5.28 -6.39 0.48
N ASP A 237 -4.92 -5.17 0.86
CA ASP A 237 -5.13 -4.72 2.23
C ASP A 237 -6.62 -4.80 2.53
N SER A 238 -7.04 -5.79 3.33
CA SER A 238 -8.35 -5.79 3.95
C SER A 238 -8.35 -4.71 5.02
N LEU A 239 -8.42 -3.44 4.61
CA LEU A 239 -8.97 -2.40 5.47
C LEU A 239 -10.44 -2.79 5.67
N GLY A 240 -10.66 -3.63 6.67
CA GLY A 240 -11.90 -4.37 6.88
C GLY A 240 -13.12 -3.47 6.78
N ASP A 241 -14.12 -3.91 6.01
CA ASP A 241 -15.52 -3.51 6.02
C ASP A 241 -15.84 -2.04 6.39
N SER A 242 -14.95 -1.10 6.05
CA SER A 242 -15.23 0.31 6.21
C SER A 242 -16.00 0.71 4.96
N PRO A 243 -17.29 1.10 5.09
CA PRO A 243 -18.06 1.51 3.95
C PRO A 243 -17.32 2.67 3.29
N ALA A 244 -17.26 2.63 1.95
CA ALA A 244 -16.78 3.77 1.18
C ALA A 244 -17.48 5.03 1.71
N PRO A 245 -16.74 6.13 2.00
CA PRO A 245 -17.38 7.36 2.40
C PRO A 245 -18.23 7.85 1.23
N GLY A 246 -19.55 7.73 1.35
CA GLY A 246 -20.52 8.27 0.38
C GLY A 246 -21.43 7.27 -0.36
N MET A 247 -21.78 6.12 0.23
CA MET A 247 -23.08 5.49 -0.04
C MET A 247 -23.98 5.58 1.18
#